data_AF-A0A1R3HQT2-F1
#
_entry.id   AF-A0A1R3HQT2-F1
#
_cell.length_a   1.000
_cell.length_b   1.000
_cell.length_c   1.000
_cell.angle_alpha   90.00
_cell.angle_beta   90.00
_cell.angle_gamma   90.00
#
_symmetry.space_group_name_H-M   'P 1'
#
loop_
_entity.id
_entity.type
_entity.pdbx_description
1 polymer ?
#
loop_
_entity_poly.entity_id
_entity_poly.type
_entity_poly.pdbx_seq_one_letter_code
_entity_poly.pdbx_strand_id
1 'polypeptide(L)'
;AWEFYRDNRILQLVDPVLVGLSMNYPEEEVIRFIKVGLLCVQETARLRPEMSTAVKMLNNDISLQGVQISKPGLVADLMNIKLGQKTSTFQSLSSSKALSTTASTRSPLSSYS
;
A
#
# COMPACT_ATOMS: atom_id res chain seq x y z
N ALA A 1 -14.33 2.00 -7.26
CA ALA A 1 -14.23 1.64 -5.83
C ALA A 1 -14.63 2.80 -4.90
N TRP A 2 -13.89 3.92 -4.88
CA TRP A 2 -14.19 5.06 -3.99
C TRP A 2 -15.61 5.64 -4.14
N GLU A 3 -16.10 5.75 -5.37
CA GLU A 3 -17.46 6.24 -5.65
C GLU A 3 -18.54 5.31 -5.08
N PHE A 4 -18.40 4.00 -5.31
CA PHE A 4 -19.28 3.00 -4.70
C PHE A 4 -19.28 3.05 -3.17
N TYR A 5 -18.13 3.34 -2.55
CA TYR A 5 -18.07 3.56 -1.11
C TYR A 5 -18.87 4.80 -0.68
N ARG A 6 -18.66 5.94 -1.35
CA ARG A 6 -19.38 7.19 -1.07
C ARG A 6 -20.88 7.07 -1.26
N ASP A 7 -21.31 6.30 -2.26
CA ASP A 7 -22.73 6.09 -2.57
C ASP A 7 -23.37 4.99 -1.72
N ASN A 8 -22.64 4.42 -0.75
CA ASN A 8 -23.09 3.29 0.08
C ASN A 8 -23.47 2.03 -0.74
N ARG A 9 -22.84 1.86 -1.91
CA ARG A 9 -23.02 0.74 -2.85
C ARG A 9 -21.80 -0.18 -2.89
N ILE A 10 -21.14 -0.35 -1.74
CA ILE A 10 -19.84 -1.02 -1.60
C ILE A 10 -19.87 -2.48 -2.08
N LEU A 11 -21.00 -3.17 -1.90
CA LEU A 11 -21.21 -4.55 -2.34
C LEU A 11 -21.19 -4.73 -3.87
N GLN A 12 -21.35 -3.65 -4.65
CA GLN A 12 -21.19 -3.71 -6.10
C GLN A 12 -19.74 -3.86 -6.55
N LEU A 13 -18.77 -3.73 -5.62
CA LEU A 13 -17.36 -3.97 -5.90
C LEU A 13 -17.00 -5.47 -5.87
N VAL A 14 -17.90 -6.33 -5.37
CA VAL A 14 -17.64 -7.76 -5.24
C VAL A 14 -17.54 -8.39 -6.61
N ASP A 15 -16.53 -9.24 -6.79
CA ASP A 15 -16.32 -9.96 -8.04
C ASP A 15 -17.56 -10.84 -8.36
N PRO A 16 -18.19 -10.69 -9.54
CA PRO A 16 -19.33 -11.50 -9.95
C PRO A 16 -19.07 -13.01 -9.91
N VAL A 17 -17.81 -13.46 -10.03
CA VAL A 17 -17.46 -14.88 -9.90
C VAL A 17 -17.75 -15.40 -8.49
N LEU A 18 -17.50 -14.60 -7.46
CA LEU A 18 -17.82 -14.97 -6.08
C LEU A 18 -19.34 -15.11 -5.86
N VAL A 19 -20.13 -14.26 -6.54
CA VAL A 19 -21.59 -14.35 -6.56
C VAL A 19 -22.06 -15.59 -7.33
N GLY A 20 -21.46 -15.87 -8.49
CA GLY A 20 -21.84 -16.96 -9.37
C GLY A 20 -21.49 -18.36 -8.85
N LEU A 21 -20.47 -18.48 -8.00
CA LEU A 21 -20.10 -19.75 -7.35
C LEU A 21 -21.05 -20.15 -6.21
N SER A 22 -22.12 -19.39 -5.96
CA SER A 22 -23.01 -19.58 -4.81
C SER A 22 -22.26 -19.69 -3.48
N MET A 23 -21.07 -19.07 -3.40
CA MET A 23 -20.34 -18.95 -2.16
C MET A 23 -21.10 -17.94 -1.30
N ASN A 24 -21.72 -18.44 -0.23
CA ASN A 24 -22.42 -17.59 0.73
C ASN A 24 -21.37 -16.84 1.57
N TYR A 25 -20.80 -15.77 1.03
CA TYR A 25 -19.93 -14.89 1.79
C TYR A 25 -20.80 -13.99 2.69
N PRO A 26 -20.41 -13.79 3.96
CA PRO A 26 -21.11 -12.84 4.81
C PRO A 26 -20.83 -11.41 4.33
N GLU A 27 -21.89 -10.67 3.97
CA GLU A 27 -21.76 -9.29 3.44
C GLU A 27 -20.97 -8.37 4.36
N GLU A 28 -21.13 -8.54 5.68
CA GLU A 28 -20.43 -7.75 6.69
C GLU A 28 -18.91 -7.90 6.61
N GLU A 29 -18.44 -9.12 6.32
CA GLU A 29 -17.01 -9.41 6.16
C GLU A 29 -16.46 -8.73 4.92
N VAL A 30 -17.19 -8.79 3.81
CA VAL A 30 -16.80 -8.14 2.56
C VAL A 30 -16.77 -6.62 2.71
N ILE A 31 -17.79 -6.04 3.35
CA ILE A 31 -17.84 -4.61 3.66
C ILE A 31 -16.62 -4.22 4.52
N ARG A 32 -16.27 -5.04 5.52
CA ARG A 32 -15.10 -4.82 6.39
C ARG A 32 -13.81 -4.87 5.58
N PHE A 33 -13.60 -5.88 4.75
CA PHE A 33 -12.42 -5.99 3.89
C PHE A 33 -12.25 -4.76 2.99
N ILE A 34 -13.33 -4.32 2.34
CA ILE A 34 -13.27 -3.15 1.45
C ILE A 34 -12.98 -1.88 2.25
N LYS A 35 -13.61 -1.69 3.41
CA LYS A 35 -13.35 -0.52 4.29
C LYS A 35 -11.91 -0.47 4.75
N VAL A 36 -11.33 -1.59 5.21
CA VAL A 36 -9.93 -1.66 5.60
C VAL A 36 -9.01 -1.39 4.41
N GLY A 37 -9.32 -1.96 3.24
CA GLY A 37 -8.60 -1.67 2.00
C GLY A 37 -8.58 -0.17 1.66
N LEU A 38 -9.72 0.51 1.82
CA LEU A 38 -9.82 1.96 1.59
C LEU A 38 -9.02 2.78 2.61
N LEU A 39 -9.00 2.38 3.89
CA LEU A 39 -8.17 3.01 4.92
C LEU A 39 -6.68 2.93 4.59
N CYS A 40 -6.22 1.79 4.09
CA CYS A 40 -4.81 1.59 3.74
C CYS A 40 -4.33 2.47 2.58
N VAL A 41 -5.23 2.92 1.70
CA VAL A 41 -4.88 3.72 0.51
C VAL A 41 -5.22 5.20 0.65
N GLN A 42 -5.58 5.66 1.85
CA GLN A 42 -5.89 7.08 2.09
C GLN A 42 -4.76 8.00 1.59
N GLU A 43 -5.16 9.13 1.02
CA GLU A 43 -4.24 10.15 0.49
C GLU A 43 -3.28 10.64 1.58
N THR A 44 -3.82 10.97 2.75
CA THR A 44 -3.02 11.35 3.91
C THR A 44 -2.38 10.12 4.55
N ALA A 45 -1.06 9.95 4.39
CA ALA A 45 -0.32 8.81 4.90
C ALA A 45 -0.48 8.56 6.41
N ARG A 46 -0.62 9.63 7.21
CA ARG A 46 -0.80 9.55 8.67
C ARG A 46 -2.14 8.97 9.11
N LEU A 47 -3.14 8.92 8.21
CA LEU A 47 -4.45 8.34 8.51
C LEU A 47 -4.49 6.82 8.24
N ARG A 48 -3.50 6.29 7.51
CA ARG A 48 -3.42 4.87 7.20
C ARG A 48 -3.18 4.09 8.49
N PRO A 49 -3.88 2.97 8.71
CA PRO A 49 -3.67 2.15 9.89
C PRO A 49 -2.27 1.50 9.84
N GLU A 50 -1.66 1.31 11.01
CA GLU A 50 -0.52 0.41 11.12
C GLU A 50 -0.93 -1.00 10.69
N MET A 51 0.02 -1.78 10.16
CA MET A 51 -0.24 -3.15 9.70
C MET A 51 -0.84 -4.04 10.79
N SER A 52 -0.38 -3.90 12.03
CA SER A 52 -0.92 -4.62 13.20
C SER A 52 -2.39 -4.31 13.44
N THR A 53 -2.77 -3.03 13.35
CA THR A 53 -4.14 -2.56 13.46
C THR A 53 -5.00 -3.01 12.29
N ALA A 54 -4.48 -2.93 11.06
CA ALA A 54 -5.18 -3.38 9.87
C ALA A 54 -5.56 -4.87 9.98
N VAL A 55 -4.63 -5.73 10.40
CA VAL A 55 -4.91 -7.16 10.61
C VAL A 55 -5.98 -7.39 11.68
N LYS A 56 -5.91 -6.67 12.81
CA LYS A 56 -6.95 -6.73 13.84
C LYS A 56 -8.32 -6.28 13.32
N MET A 57 -8.37 -5.24 12.50
CA MET A 57 -9.61 -4.81 11.83
C MET A 57 -10.14 -5.88 10.87
N LEU A 58 -9.27 -6.55 10.12
CA LEU A 58 -9.67 -7.64 9.22
C LEU A 58 -10.27 -8.83 9.98
N ASN A 59 -9.63 -9.22 11.08
CA ASN A 59 -10.06 -10.29 11.98
C ASN A 59 -11.31 -9.94 12.81
N ASN A 60 -11.84 -8.73 12.68
CA ASN A 60 -12.97 -8.23 13.47
C ASN A 60 -12.67 -8.08 14.98
N ASP A 61 -11.40 -8.01 15.36
CA ASP A 61 -10.98 -7.74 16.75
C ASP A 61 -11.20 -6.26 17.14
N ILE A 62 -11.23 -5.37 16.14
CA ILE A 62 -11.45 -3.93 16.29
C ILE A 62 -12.61 -3.50 15.40
N SER A 63 -13.59 -2.82 16.00
CA SER A 63 -14.73 -2.27 15.28
C SER A 63 -14.33 -1.10 14.38
N LEU A 64 -14.92 -1.04 13.18
CA LEU A 64 -14.76 0.08 12.25
C LEU A 64 -15.80 1.20 12.47
N GLN A 65 -16.62 1.12 13.51
CA GLN A 65 -17.60 2.16 13.81
C GLN A 65 -16.90 3.47 14.19
N GLY A 66 -17.31 4.58 13.57
CA GLY A 66 -16.74 5.91 13.80
C GLY A 66 -15.40 6.18 13.11
N VAL A 67 -14.82 5.19 12.42
CA VAL A 67 -13.59 5.39 11.64
C VAL A 67 -13.90 6.18 10.36
N GLN A 68 -13.18 7.28 10.15
CA GLN A 68 -13.35 8.15 8.99
C GLN A 68 -12.48 7.68 7.83
N ILE A 69 -13.11 7.28 6.73
CA ILE A 69 -12.43 6.92 5.49
C ILE A 69 -12.43 8.15 4.58
N SER A 70 -11.23 8.61 4.23
CA SER A 70 -11.02 9.73 3.31
C SER A 70 -10.63 9.26 1.91
N LYS A 71 -10.56 10.19 0.96
CA LYS A 71 -10.26 9.90 -0.43
C LYS A 71 -8.92 9.14 -0.56
N PRO A 72 -8.85 8.11 -1.42
CA PRO A 72 -7.60 7.44 -1.74
C PRO A 72 -6.58 8.39 -2.38
N GLY A 73 -5.30 8.12 -2.19
CA GLY A 73 -4.22 8.84 -2.89
C GLY A 73 -4.29 8.60 -4.41
N LEU A 74 -4.10 9.67 -5.20
CA LEU A 74 -4.00 9.57 -6.65
C LEU A 74 -2.56 9.25 -7.06
N VAL A 75 -2.35 8.11 -7.72
CA VAL A 75 -1.07 7.83 -8.40
C VAL A 75 -1.21 8.27 -9.85
N ALA A 76 -0.91 9.54 -10.13
CA ALA A 76 -0.99 10.09 -11.49
C ALA A 76 0.02 9.43 -12.45
N ASP A 77 1.15 8.95 -11.93
CA ASP A 77 2.24 8.39 -12.74
C ASP A 77 1.92 7.04 -13.39
N LEU A 78 0.89 6.31 -12.95
CA LEU A 78 0.52 5.03 -13.57
C LEU A 78 0.03 5.21 -15.02
N MET A 79 -0.55 6.37 -15.35
CA MET A 79 -0.97 6.69 -16.72
C MET A 79 0.20 7.09 -17.63
N ASN A 80 1.33 7.50 -17.06
CA ASN A 80 2.57 7.79 -17.80
C ASN A 80 3.38 6.52 -18.10
N ILE A 81 3.07 5.39 -17.43
CA ILE A 81 3.60 4.07 -17.73
C ILE A 81 2.69 3.37 -18.77
N LYS A 82 2.37 4.04 -19.88
CA LYS A 82 1.74 3.39 -21.04
C LYS A 82 2.79 3.19 -22.14
N LEU A 83 3.23 1.94 -22.24
CA LEU A 83 3.62 1.25 -23.48
C LEU A 83 4.68 1.91 -24.37
N GLY A 84 5.86 2.20 -23.79
CA GLY A 84 7.08 2.47 -24.55
C GLY A 84 7.99 1.25 -24.57
N GLN A 85 7.76 0.29 -25.46
CA GLN A 85 8.85 -0.60 -25.89
C GLN A 85 9.96 0.29 -26.47
N LYS A 86 11.07 0.47 -25.75
CA LYS A 86 12.41 0.73 -26.32
C LYS A 86 13.49 0.57 -25.26
N THR A 87 14.41 -0.33 -25.58
CA THR A 87 15.69 -0.69 -24.95
C THR A 87 16.48 0.49 -24.38
N SER A 88 17.03 0.38 -23.16
CA SER A 88 18.48 0.48 -22.86
C SER A 88 18.80 0.56 -21.35
N THR A 89 19.73 -0.31 -20.94
CA THR A 89 20.64 -0.23 -19.77
C THR A 89 20.02 -0.16 -18.37
N PHE A 90 19.98 -1.31 -17.69
CA PHE A 90 19.85 -1.40 -16.23
C PHE A 90 21.10 -0.80 -15.57
N GLN A 91 21.00 0.43 -15.05
CA GLN A 91 21.96 0.92 -14.06
C GLN A 91 21.36 0.72 -12.66
N SER A 92 21.93 -0.27 -11.97
CA SER A 92 21.68 -0.59 -10.56
C SER A 92 21.88 0.64 -9.68
N LEU A 93 20.86 1.00 -8.90
CA LEU A 93 20.95 2.00 -7.82
C LEU A 93 20.81 1.29 -6.47
N SER A 94 21.96 0.90 -5.91
CA SER A 94 22.08 0.52 -4.50
C SER A 94 22.03 1.78 -3.63
N SER A 95 21.13 1.80 -2.65
CA SER A 95 20.94 2.94 -1.75
C SER A 95 22.07 3.10 -0.71
N SER A 96 22.34 4.37 -0.40
CA SER A 96 22.76 4.94 0.90
C SER A 96 24.27 4.98 1.24
N LYS A 97 24.87 6.17 1.24
CA LYS A 97 24.88 7.14 2.36
C LYS A 97 25.76 8.35 2.01
N ALA A 98 25.29 9.54 2.36
CA ALA A 98 26.11 10.75 2.37
C ALA A 98 27.10 10.70 3.55
N LEU A 99 28.39 10.94 3.27
CA LEU A 99 29.36 11.39 4.28
C LEU A 99 30.41 12.26 3.58
N SER A 100 30.41 13.55 3.92
CA SER A 100 31.39 14.53 3.46
C SER A 100 32.44 14.74 4.55
N THR A 101 33.72 14.43 4.29
CA THR A 101 34.90 15.24 4.71
C THR A 101 36.24 14.63 4.26
N THR A 102 36.93 15.37 3.38
CA THR A 102 38.38 15.69 3.30
C THR A 102 39.48 14.61 3.41
N ALA A 103 40.40 14.72 2.46
CA ALA A 103 41.57 13.87 2.17
C ALA A 103 42.70 13.88 3.21
N SER A 104 43.42 12.75 3.36
CA SER A 104 44.88 12.65 3.09
C SER A 104 45.50 11.29 3.48
N THR A 105 46.21 10.70 2.50
CA THR A 105 47.46 9.88 2.55
C THR A 105 47.72 8.72 3.53
N ARG A 106 48.15 7.61 2.87
CA ARG A 106 49.19 6.61 3.22
C ARG A 106 48.85 5.44 4.18
N SER A 107 48.95 4.23 3.61
CA SER A 107 49.15 2.90 4.25
C SER A 107 50.54 2.79 4.93
N PRO A 108 50.97 1.65 5.56
CA PRO A 108 50.31 0.38 5.93
C PRO A 108 50.73 -0.19 7.35
N LEU A 109 50.33 -1.44 7.65
CA LEU A 109 50.88 -2.44 8.61
C LEU A 109 50.43 -2.55 10.10
N SER A 110 50.46 -3.82 10.54
CA SER A 110 50.42 -4.44 11.89
C SER A 110 49.06 -5.02 12.31
N SER A 111 48.78 -6.34 12.30
CA SER A 111 49.32 -7.50 13.06
C SER A 111 49.07 -7.48 14.58
N TYR A 112 48.61 -8.65 15.09
CA TYR A 112 48.41 -9.09 16.49
C TYR A 112 47.13 -8.59 17.20
N SER A 113 46.37 -9.39 17.97
CA SER A 113 46.60 -10.70 18.61
C SER A 113 45.33 -11.56 18.63
#